data_AF-A0AAN4ZDT2-F1
#
_entry.id   AF-A0AAN4ZDT2-F1
#
_cell.length_a   1.000
_cell.length_b   1.000
_cell.length_c   1.000
_cell.angle_alpha   90.00
_cell.angle_beta   90.00
_cell.angle_gamma   90.00
#
_symmetry.space_group_name_H-M   'P 1'
#
loop_
_entity.id
_entity.type
_entity.pdbx_description
1 polymer ?
#
loop_
_entity_poly.entity_id
_entity_poly.type
_entity_poly.pdbx_seq_one_letter_code
_entity_poly.pdbx_strand_id
1 'polypeptide(L)'
;VYQMLRSLVLVALLSLSVLATQIPSKPKTQQADLHPFVCPLCQGFVHQTELKYVDKIDDFQNNLDERCTNFFGPVFAQVCVNAFNNRIAEIKEDLEKKYSPLNVCQNLALCK
;
A
#
# COMPACT_ATOMS: atom_id res chain seq x y z
N VAL A 1 16.71 61.55 -18.75
CA VAL A 1 17.55 60.77 -17.80
C VAL A 1 16.95 60.67 -16.38
N TYR A 2 15.80 61.28 -16.04
CA TYR A 2 15.18 61.14 -14.69
C TYR A 2 13.74 60.61 -14.66
N GLN A 3 13.15 60.20 -15.79
CA GLN A 3 11.73 59.82 -15.86
C GLN A 3 11.46 58.36 -16.32
N MET A 4 12.49 57.58 -16.63
CA MET A 4 12.35 56.13 -16.88
C MET A 4 12.88 55.26 -15.73
N LEU A 5 13.44 55.88 -14.68
CA LEU A 5 14.02 55.18 -13.53
C LEU A 5 13.06 54.97 -12.36
N ARG A 6 11.78 55.39 -12.49
CA ARG A 6 10.75 55.25 -11.44
C ARG A 6 9.79 54.08 -11.64
N SER A 7 9.76 53.46 -12.82
CA SER A 7 8.87 52.33 -13.11
C SER A 7 9.43 50.96 -12.72
N LEU A 8 10.69 50.89 -12.28
CA LEU A 8 11.34 49.63 -11.88
C LEU A 8 11.25 49.32 -10.38
N VAL A 9 10.74 50.23 -9.55
CA VAL A 9 10.69 50.06 -8.08
C VAL A 9 9.30 49.60 -7.58
N LEU A 10 8.28 49.56 -8.44
CA LEU A 10 6.91 49.18 -8.07
C LEU A 10 6.52 47.72 -8.36
N VAL A 11 7.40 46.91 -8.97
CA VAL A 11 7.10 45.50 -9.25
C VAL A 11 7.72 44.54 -8.21
N ALA A 12 8.47 45.06 -7.23
CA ALA A 12 9.26 44.26 -6.30
C ALA A 12 8.54 43.82 -5.00
N LEU A 13 7.21 43.98 -4.87
CA LEU A 13 6.49 43.72 -3.61
C LEU A 13 5.25 42.82 -3.69
N LEU A 14 4.99 42.14 -4.81
CA LEU A 14 3.84 41.23 -4.92
C LEU A 14 4.20 39.91 -5.62
N SER A 15 4.97 39.06 -4.94
CA SER A 15 4.84 37.59 -5.05
C SER A 15 5.81 36.86 -4.11
N LEU A 16 5.79 37.22 -2.83
CA LEU A 16 6.18 36.27 -1.78
C LEU A 16 5.04 35.26 -1.68
N SER A 17 5.21 34.06 -2.25
CA SER A 17 4.73 32.76 -1.76
C SER A 17 4.23 31.80 -2.86
N VAL A 18 5.13 31.21 -3.66
CA VAL A 18 4.93 29.81 -4.09
C VAL A 18 6.29 29.11 -4.18
N LEU A 19 6.88 28.80 -3.02
CA LEU A 19 7.80 27.67 -2.90
C LEU A 19 6.98 26.51 -2.31
N ALA A 20 6.22 25.82 -3.16
CA ALA A 20 5.60 24.55 -2.83
C ALA A 20 6.13 23.52 -3.82
N THR A 21 7.16 22.82 -3.37
CA THR A 21 7.68 21.57 -3.91
C THR A 21 6.58 20.67 -4.47
N GLN A 22 6.61 20.41 -5.77
CA GLN A 22 5.90 19.29 -6.37
C GLN A 22 6.58 18.00 -5.91
N ILE A 23 6.16 17.48 -4.75
CA ILE A 23 6.44 16.11 -4.36
C ILE A 23 5.55 15.24 -5.25
N PRO A 24 6.08 14.29 -6.05
CA PRO A 24 5.24 13.24 -6.61
C PRO A 24 4.70 12.43 -5.43
N SER A 25 3.48 12.72 -5.02
CA SER A 25 2.75 11.85 -4.11
C SER A 25 2.51 10.54 -4.85
N LYS A 26 3.41 9.57 -4.63
CA LYS A 26 3.10 8.14 -4.83
C LYS A 26 1.73 7.91 -4.19
N PRO A 27 0.73 7.35 -4.90
CA PRO A 27 -0.60 7.18 -4.33
C PRO A 27 -0.43 6.39 -3.05
N LYS A 28 -0.68 7.06 -1.92
CA LYS A 28 -0.74 6.43 -0.62
C LYS A 28 -1.97 5.55 -0.69
N THR A 29 -1.78 4.25 -0.85
CA THR A 29 -2.80 3.22 -0.65
C THR A 29 -3.29 3.36 0.78
N GLN A 30 -4.18 4.32 1.02
CA GLN A 30 -4.86 4.49 2.27
C GLN A 30 -6.00 3.46 2.30
N GLN A 31 -6.06 2.74 3.41
CA GLN A 31 -7.24 2.05 3.92
C GLN A 31 -7.34 0.54 3.66
N ALA A 32 -6.26 -0.20 3.96
CA ALA A 32 -6.39 -1.56 4.50
C ALA A 32 -6.28 -1.59 6.05
N ASP A 33 -5.80 -0.52 6.68
CA ASP A 33 -5.22 -0.61 8.03
C ASP A 33 -6.21 -0.50 9.21
N LEU A 34 -7.53 -0.54 8.98
CA LEU A 34 -8.48 -0.29 10.08
C LEU A 34 -9.82 -1.03 9.97
N HIS A 35 -9.83 -2.26 9.45
CA HIS A 35 -11.01 -3.11 9.58
C HIS A 35 -10.69 -4.27 10.53
N PRO A 36 -11.52 -4.57 11.55
CA PRO A 36 -11.28 -5.64 12.53
C PRO A 36 -11.02 -7.02 11.90
N PHE A 37 -11.47 -7.20 10.66
CA PHE A 37 -11.32 -8.45 9.90
C PHE A 37 -9.98 -8.56 9.17
N VAL A 38 -9.24 -7.47 8.97
CA VAL A 38 -8.01 -7.49 8.14
C VAL A 38 -6.92 -8.37 8.74
N CYS A 39 -6.73 -8.33 10.06
CA CYS A 39 -5.74 -9.20 10.72
C CYS A 39 -6.13 -10.70 10.65
N PRO A 40 -7.35 -11.12 11.02
CA PRO A 40 -7.80 -12.50 10.82
C PRO A 40 -7.75 -12.97 9.36
N LEU A 41 -8.14 -12.11 8.41
CA LEU A 41 -8.05 -12.41 6.97
C LEU A 41 -6.59 -12.64 6.58
N CYS A 42 -5.68 -11.80 7.06
CA CYS A 42 -4.27 -11.95 6.79
C CYS A 42 -3.70 -13.26 7.32
N GLN A 43 -3.95 -13.56 8.60
CA GLN A 43 -3.43 -14.78 9.22
C GLN A 43 -3.99 -16.03 8.55
N GLY A 44 -5.29 -16.04 8.24
CA GLY A 44 -5.93 -17.14 7.52
C GLY A 44 -5.32 -17.35 6.14
N PHE A 45 -5.03 -16.26 5.42
CA PHE A 45 -4.35 -16.32 4.13
C PHE A 45 -2.92 -16.86 4.26
N VAL A 46 -2.09 -16.26 5.11
CA VAL A 46 -0.67 -16.65 5.23
C VAL A 46 -0.56 -18.11 5.66
N HIS A 47 -1.41 -18.56 6.58
CA HIS A 47 -1.45 -19.95 6.99
C HIS A 47 -1.84 -20.91 5.85
N GLN A 48 -2.82 -20.57 5.02
CA GLN A 48 -3.18 -21.39 3.86
C GLN A 48 -2.05 -21.41 2.83
N THR A 49 -1.38 -20.28 2.62
CA THR A 49 -0.25 -20.16 1.70
C THR A 49 0.93 -21.01 2.16
N GLU A 50 1.25 -20.97 3.45
CA GLU A 50 2.27 -21.81 4.07
C GLU A 50 2.00 -23.30 3.86
N LEU A 51 0.75 -23.74 4.05
CA LEU A 51 0.38 -25.16 3.95
C LEU A 51 0.24 -25.69 2.52
N LYS A 52 -0.22 -24.87 1.58
CA LYS A 52 -0.68 -25.34 0.26
C LYS A 52 0.02 -24.71 -0.93
N TYR A 53 0.68 -23.56 -0.74
CA TYR A 53 1.13 -22.72 -1.85
C TYR A 53 2.53 -22.14 -1.66
N VAL A 54 3.39 -22.73 -0.82
CA VAL A 54 4.76 -22.23 -0.64
C VAL A 54 5.51 -22.13 -1.99
N ASP A 55 5.28 -23.09 -2.90
CA ASP A 55 5.85 -23.11 -4.25
C ASP A 55 4.93 -22.50 -5.33
N LYS A 56 3.78 -21.96 -4.93
CA LYS A 56 2.71 -21.47 -5.83
C LYS A 56 2.22 -20.07 -5.46
N ILE A 57 2.97 -19.34 -4.64
CA ILE A 57 2.58 -18.00 -4.23
C ILE A 57 2.56 -17.02 -5.42
N ASP A 58 3.36 -17.29 -6.46
CA ASP A 58 3.36 -16.52 -7.71
C ASP A 58 2.06 -16.74 -8.51
N ASP A 59 1.48 -17.95 -8.45
CA ASP A 59 0.14 -18.25 -9.01
C ASP A 59 -0.96 -17.47 -8.28
N PHE A 60 -0.80 -17.26 -6.97
CA PHE A 60 -1.71 -16.44 -6.20
C PHE A 60 -1.65 -14.98 -6.63
N GLN A 61 -0.45 -14.43 -6.90
CA GLN A 61 -0.34 -13.05 -7.39
C GLN A 61 -1.04 -12.86 -8.74
N ASN A 62 -0.90 -13.84 -9.65
CA ASN A 62 -1.54 -13.77 -10.96
C ASN A 62 -3.07 -13.93 -10.90
N ASN A 63 -3.60 -14.52 -9.84
CA ASN A 63 -5.04 -14.81 -9.67
C ASN A 63 -5.61 -14.22 -8.37
N LEU A 64 -5.07 -13.08 -7.91
CA LEU A 64 -5.36 -12.52 -6.59
C LEU A 64 -6.86 -12.30 -6.35
N ASP A 65 -7.57 -11.72 -7.31
CA ASP A 65 -9.02 -11.46 -7.24
C ASP A 65 -9.84 -12.75 -7.09
N GLU A 66 -9.55 -13.75 -7.92
CA GLU A 66 -10.23 -15.05 -7.88
C GLU A 66 -9.96 -15.74 -6.54
N ARG A 67 -8.70 -15.76 -6.10
CA ARG A 67 -8.32 -16.40 -4.84
C ARG A 67 -8.96 -15.70 -3.66
N CYS A 68 -8.93 -14.37 -3.60
CA CYS A 68 -9.59 -13.60 -2.55
C CYS A 68 -11.11 -13.86 -2.52
N THR A 69 -11.75 -13.96 -3.68
CA THR A 69 -13.18 -14.31 -3.80
C THR A 69 -13.45 -15.73 -3.31
N ASN A 70 -12.63 -16.71 -3.70
CA ASN A 70 -12.80 -18.11 -3.33
C ASN A 70 -12.55 -18.37 -1.84
N PHE A 71 -11.59 -17.67 -1.22
CA PHE A 71 -11.24 -17.86 0.19
C PHE A 71 -12.15 -17.10 1.15
N PHE A 72 -12.52 -15.87 0.80
CA PHE A 72 -13.21 -14.96 1.73
C PHE A 72 -14.63 -14.61 1.29
N GLY A 73 -15.06 -15.10 0.14
CA GLY A 73 -16.34 -14.76 -0.47
C GLY A 73 -16.32 -13.38 -1.13
N PRO A 74 -17.34 -13.08 -1.95
CA PRO A 74 -17.39 -11.85 -2.75
C PRO A 74 -17.45 -10.58 -1.89
N VAL A 75 -17.98 -10.66 -0.66
CA VAL A 75 -18.11 -9.51 0.25
C VAL A 75 -16.75 -9.00 0.73
N PHE A 76 -15.80 -9.89 1.00
CA PHE A 76 -14.49 -9.54 1.55
C PHE A 76 -13.37 -9.58 0.50
N ALA A 77 -13.68 -10.00 -0.73
CA ALA A 77 -12.71 -10.14 -1.81
C ALA A 77 -11.92 -8.85 -2.02
N GLN A 78 -12.59 -7.70 -2.13
CA GLN A 78 -11.91 -6.43 -2.37
C GLN A 78 -10.98 -6.02 -1.21
N VAL A 79 -11.36 -6.31 0.03
CA VAL A 79 -10.52 -6.03 1.20
C VAL A 79 -9.26 -6.89 1.17
N CYS A 80 -9.41 -8.17 0.83
CA CYS A 80 -8.30 -9.09 0.62
C CYS A 80 -7.38 -8.61 -0.50
N VAL A 81 -7.93 -8.28 -1.68
CA VAL A 81 -7.16 -7.78 -2.82
C VAL A 81 -6.39 -6.54 -2.41
N ASN A 82 -7.03 -5.56 -1.76
CA ASN A 82 -6.36 -4.33 -1.33
C ASN A 82 -5.27 -4.57 -0.28
N ALA A 83 -5.44 -5.56 0.60
CA ALA A 83 -4.45 -5.91 1.61
C ALA A 83 -3.20 -6.54 0.99
N PHE A 84 -3.36 -7.36 -0.06
CA PHE A 84 -2.27 -8.17 -0.62
C PHE A 84 -1.71 -7.66 -1.94
N ASN A 85 -2.43 -6.78 -2.63
CA ASN A 85 -1.98 -6.21 -3.88
C ASN A 85 -0.65 -5.47 -3.65
N ASN A 86 0.39 -5.87 -4.40
CA ASN A 86 1.78 -5.43 -4.27
C ASN A 86 2.53 -5.89 -3.01
N ARG A 87 1.98 -6.78 -2.18
CA ARG A 87 2.62 -7.28 -0.95
C ARG A 87 3.02 -8.76 -1.00
N ILE A 88 2.63 -9.48 -2.06
CA ILE A 88 2.88 -10.92 -2.18
C ILE A 88 4.38 -11.27 -2.14
N ALA A 89 5.25 -10.45 -2.74
CA ALA A 89 6.69 -10.67 -2.71
C ALA A 89 7.25 -10.62 -1.28
N GLU A 90 6.79 -9.69 -0.46
CA GLU A 90 7.18 -9.57 0.95
C GLU A 90 6.68 -10.77 1.76
N ILE A 91 5.46 -11.22 1.50
CA ILE A 91 4.90 -12.44 2.12
C ILE A 91 5.71 -13.68 1.75
N LYS A 92 6.13 -13.80 0.50
CA LYS A 92 7.00 -14.90 0.04
C LYS A 92 8.30 -14.93 0.82
N GLU A 93 8.97 -13.79 0.91
CA GLU A 93 10.23 -13.65 1.63
C GLU A 93 10.07 -14.00 3.13
N ASP A 94 9.01 -13.53 3.76
CA ASP A 94 8.72 -13.84 5.17
C ASP A 94 8.42 -15.33 5.41
N LEU A 95 7.70 -15.98 4.48
CA LEU A 95 7.43 -17.41 4.53
C LEU A 95 8.69 -18.26 4.29
N GLU A 96 9.59 -17.82 3.40
CA GLU A 96 10.90 -18.45 3.20
C GLU A 96 11.75 -18.38 4.48
N LYS A 97 11.65 -17.28 5.24
CA LYS A 97 12.27 -17.11 6.57
C LYS A 97 11.55 -17.84 7.70
N LYS A 98 10.48 -18.58 7.41
CA LYS A 98 9.68 -19.35 8.39
C LYS A 98 9.05 -18.47 9.48
N TYR A 99 8.66 -17.24 9.12
CA TYR A 99 7.88 -16.41 10.03
C TYR A 99 6.47 -16.99 10.22
N SER A 100 5.97 -16.87 11.45
CA SER A 100 4.60 -17.30 11.76
C SER A 100 3.59 -16.41 11.03
N PRO A 101 2.37 -16.90 10.75
CA PRO A 101 1.32 -16.10 10.11
C PRO A 101 1.04 -14.76 10.81
N LEU A 102 1.11 -14.72 12.15
CA LEU A 102 0.97 -13.48 12.91
C LEU A 102 2.12 -12.51 12.61
N ASN A 103 3.37 -12.97 12.63
CA ASN A 103 4.54 -12.13 12.39
C ASN A 103 4.54 -11.56 10.98
N VAL A 104 4.21 -12.37 9.96
CA VAL A 104 4.06 -11.87 8.58
C VAL A 104 3.02 -10.76 8.53
N CYS A 105 1.85 -10.98 9.13
CA CYS A 105 0.79 -9.97 9.12
C CYS A 105 1.12 -8.72 9.95
N GLN A 106 1.97 -8.81 10.96
CA GLN A 106 2.50 -7.65 11.69
C GLN A 106 3.51 -6.88 10.85
N ASN A 107 4.41 -7.56 10.13
CA ASN A 107 5.38 -6.92 9.21
C ASN A 107 4.66 -6.10 8.12
N LEU A 108 3.55 -6.63 7.61
CA LEU A 108 2.70 -5.93 6.63
C LEU A 108 1.86 -4.80 7.23
N ALA A 109 1.93 -4.56 8.54
CA ALA A 109 1.08 -3.64 9.30
C ALA A 109 -0.43 -3.94 9.20
N LEU A 110 -0.80 -5.20 8.93
CA LEU A 110 -2.19 -5.69 8.87
C LEU A 110 -2.69 -6.21 10.21
N CYS A 111 -1.77 -6.60 11.10
CA CYS A 111 -2.01 -6.94 12.51
C CYS A 111 -1.23 -6.00 13.42
N LYS A 112 -1.76 -5.75 14.63
CA LYS A 112 -1.04 -5.08 15.72
C LYS A 112 -0.81 -6.10 16.82
#